data_AF-A0A3A1XIJ2-F1
#
_entry.id   AF-A0A3A1XIJ2-F1
#
_cell.length_a   1.000
_cell.length_b   1.000
_cell.length_c   1.000
_cell.angle_alpha   90.00
_cell.angle_beta   90.00
_cell.angle_gamma   90.00
#
_symmetry.space_group_name_H-M   'P 1'
#
loop_
_entity.id
_entity.type
_entity.pdbx_description
1 polymer ?
#
loop_
_entity_poly.entity_id
_entity_poly.type
_entity_poly.pdbx_seq_one_letter_code
_entity_poly.pdbx_strand_id
1 'polypeptide(L)' 'ATILNFIIGLNGYTVCTGIDNGDLNNEKIVTIPLECDDTMLVGWITNERTKLSKASLAYLTQLKSVLVRHGYALIDSQN' A
#
# COMPACT_ATOMS: atom_id res chain seq x y z
N ALA A 1 -5.23 12.40 16.22
CA ALA A 1 -3.97 11.65 16.30
C ALA A 1 -4.01 10.54 15.26
N THR A 2 -2.97 10.41 14.43
CA THR A 2 -2.80 9.28 13.49
C THR A 2 -1.97 8.19 14.16
N ILE A 3 -1.92 6.99 13.58
CA ILE A 3 -1.07 5.90 14.10
C ILE A 3 0.41 6.31 14.19
N LEU A 4 0.90 7.14 13.27
CA LEU A 4 2.26 7.67 13.29
C LEU A 4 2.53 8.54 14.53
N ASN A 5 1.63 9.45 14.87
CA ASN A 5 1.78 10.29 16.07
C ASN A 5 1.75 9.47 17.36
N PHE A 6 0.97 8.38 17.38
CA PHE A 6 0.92 7.46 18.52
C PHE A 6 2.24 6.70 18.69
N ILE A 7 2.79 6.16 17.60
CA ILE A 7 4.08 5.43 17.61
C ILE A 7 5.22 6.35 18.06
N ILE A 8 5.28 7.59 17.55
CA ILE A 8 6.29 8.58 17.98
C ILE A 8 6.17 8.86 19.49
N GLY A 9 4.97 9.10 20.00
CA GLY A 9 4.75 9.42 21.41
C GLY A 9 5.10 8.28 22.38
N LEU A 10 5.03 7.04 21.92
CA LEU A 10 5.37 5.85 22.72
C LEU A 10 6.81 5.36 22.53
N ASN A 11 7.58 5.98 21.61
CA ASN A 11 8.84 5.40 21.12
C ASN A 11 8.63 3.94 20.65
N GLY A 12 7.51 3.70 19.97
CA GLY A 12 7.09 2.37 19.52
C GLY A 12 7.59 2.05 18.11
N TYR A 13 7.17 0.87 17.62
CA TYR A 13 7.35 0.44 16.24
C TYR A 13 6.05 -0.21 15.73
N THR A 14 5.92 -0.32 14.41
CA THR A 14 4.84 -1.06 13.76
C THR A 14 5.39 -1.76 12.53
N VAL A 15 4.69 -2.80 12.07
CA VAL A 15 4.91 -3.39 10.76
C VAL A 15 3.93 -2.76 9.76
N CYS A 16 4.38 -2.49 8.55
CA CYS A 16 3.57 -1.95 7.46
C CYS A 16 3.88 -2.65 6.14
N THR A 17 3.14 -2.32 5.08
CA THR A 17 3.31 -2.90 3.74
C THR A 17 4.62 -2.50 3.06
N GLY A 18 5.39 -1.58 3.65
CA GLY A 18 6.58 -0.98 3.03
C GLY A 18 6.27 0.04 1.94
N ILE A 19 4.99 0.23 1.56
CA ILE A 19 4.57 1.31 0.67
C ILE A 19 4.42 2.56 1.52
N ASP A 20 5.37 3.48 1.37
CA ASP A 20 5.40 4.75 2.08
C ASP A 20 5.56 5.91 1.09
N ASN A 21 5.08 7.08 1.49
CA ASN A 21 5.38 8.31 0.80
C ASN A 21 6.62 8.92 1.44
N GLY A 22 7.71 9.08 0.70
CA GLY A 22 8.97 9.62 1.21
C GLY A 22 8.83 10.96 1.94
N ASP A 23 7.78 11.72 1.62
CA ASP A 23 7.42 12.99 2.26
C ASP A 23 6.85 12.85 3.69
N LEU A 24 6.44 11.64 4.11
CA LEU A 24 5.95 11.35 5.47
C LEU A 24 7.06 10.89 6.41
N ASN A 25 8.24 10.56 5.86
CA ASN A 25 9.47 10.37 6.63
C ASN A 25 10.02 11.73 7.06
N ASN A 26 9.29 12.37 7.96
CA ASN A 26 9.87 13.32 8.89
C ASN A 26 11.04 12.58 9.56
N GLU A 27 12.17 13.25 9.85
CA GLU A 27 13.40 12.67 10.42
C GLU A 27 13.21 11.79 11.70
N LYS A 28 11.98 11.66 12.20
CA LYS A 28 11.54 10.92 13.38
C LYS A 28 11.12 9.46 13.13
N ILE A 29 10.87 9.06 11.88
CA ILE A 29 10.47 7.69 11.53
C ILE A 29 11.42 7.15 10.48
N VAL A 30 11.90 5.93 10.68
CA VAL A 30 12.74 5.20 9.73
C VAL A 30 12.04 3.90 9.35
N THR A 31 11.97 3.62 8.05
CA THR A 31 11.47 2.35 7.53
C THR A 31 12.66 1.43 7.30
N ILE A 32 12.62 0.24 7.90
CA ILE A 32 13.64 -0.80 7.75
C ILE A 32 13.00 -2.08 7.20
N PRO A 33 13.69 -2.83 6.31
CA PRO A 33 13.23 -4.14 5.89
C PRO A 33 13.05 -5.07 7.11
N LEU A 34 11.89 -5.72 7.19
CA LEU A 34 11.63 -6.73 8.22
C LEU A 34 12.19 -8.08 7.75
N GLU A 35 13.02 -8.72 8.57
CA GLU A 35 13.53 -10.07 8.32
C GLU A 35 12.45 -11.10 8.68
N CYS A 36 11.61 -11.44 7.70
CA CYS A 36 10.54 -12.42 7.83
C CYS A 36 10.23 -13.05 6.46
N ASP A 37 9.77 -14.31 6.47
CA ASP A 37 9.32 -15.01 5.25
C ASP A 37 7.88 -14.61 4.84
N ASP A 38 7.14 -13.93 5.71
CA ASP A 38 5.76 -13.52 5.46
C ASP A 38 5.66 -12.33 4.51
N THR A 39 4.62 -12.33 3.67
CA THR A 39 4.32 -11.23 2.74
C THR A 39 2.91 -10.67 2.96
N MET A 40 2.74 -9.38 2.68
CA MET A 40 1.43 -8.72 2.69
C MET A 40 0.87 -8.67 1.26
N LEU A 41 -0.33 -9.22 1.08
CA LEU A 41 -1.09 -9.04 -0.15
C LEU A 41 -1.94 -7.77 -0.07
N VAL A 42 -1.64 -6.78 -0.92
CA VAL A 42 -2.43 -5.56 -1.05
C VAL A 42 -3.28 -5.62 -2.32
N GLY A 43 -4.57 -5.34 -2.18
CA GLY A 43 -5.54 -5.36 -3.27
C GLY A 43 -6.61 -4.29 -3.13
N TRP A 44 -7.52 -4.26 -4.10
CA TRP A 44 -8.71 -3.43 -4.09
C TRP A 44 -9.94 -4.32 -4.03
N ILE A 45 -11.03 -3.80 -3.47
CA ILE A 45 -12.31 -4.50 -3.38
C ILE A 45 -13.38 -3.74 -4.15
N THR A 46 -14.33 -4.48 -4.70
CA THR A 46 -15.54 -3.92 -5.33
C THR A 46 -16.76 -4.71 -4.90
N ASN A 47 -17.92 -4.07 -4.99
CA ASN A 47 -19.17 -4.78 -4.79
C ASN A 47 -19.45 -5.65 -6.03
N GLU A 48 -19.66 -6.95 -5.82
CA GLU A 48 -19.92 -7.95 -6.87
C GLU A 48 -21.15 -7.62 -7.74
N ARG A 49 -22.13 -6.90 -7.19
CA ARG A 49 -23.36 -6.51 -7.91
C ARG A 49 -23.20 -5.21 -8.68
N THR A 50 -22.03 -4.58 -8.63
CA THR A 50 -21.78 -3.30 -9.29
C THR A 50 -20.81 -3.48 -10.45
N LYS A 51 -21.13 -2.86 -11.59
CA LYS A 51 -20.19 -2.73 -12.70
C LYS A 51 -19.26 -1.56 -12.41
N LEU A 52 -17.97 -1.74 -12.72
CA LEU A 52 -17.00 -0.66 -12.64
C LEU A 52 -17.40 0.47 -13.60
N SER A 53 -17.41 1.69 -13.07
CA SER A 53 -17.61 2.88 -13.89
C SER A 53 -16.41 3.10 -14.81
N LYS A 54 -16.58 3.91 -15.86
CA LYS A 54 -15.45 4.35 -16.71
C LYS A 54 -14.31 4.99 -15.89
N ALA A 55 -14.66 5.78 -14.88
CA ALA A 55 -13.68 6.41 -13.99
C ALA A 55 -12.93 5.37 -13.14
N SER A 56 -13.63 4.36 -12.62
CA SER A 56 -13.04 3.27 -11.85
C SER A 56 -12.06 2.44 -12.69
N LEU A 57 -12.45 2.11 -13.93
CA LEU A 57 -11.58 1.41 -14.88
C LEU A 57 -10.32 2.23 -15.23
N ALA A 58 -10.49 3.54 -15.43
CA ALA A 58 -9.37 4.45 -15.67
C ALA A 58 -8.41 4.50 -14.47
N TYR A 59 -8.96 4.57 -13.25
CA TYR A 59 -8.17 4.55 -12.02
C TYR A 59 -7.39 3.24 -11.87
N LEU A 60 -8.04 2.08 -12.05
CA LEU A 60 -7.38 0.78 -11.94
C LEU A 60 -6.28 0.60 -12.99
N THR A 61 -6.49 1.09 -14.21
CA THR A 61 -5.46 1.10 -15.26
C THR A 61 -4.23 1.90 -14.82
N GLN A 62 -4.43 3.09 -14.25
CA GLN A 62 -3.33 3.91 -13.77
C GLN A 62 -2.64 3.30 -12.54
N LEU A 63 -3.41 2.75 -11.60
CA LEU A 63 -2.88 2.06 -10.43
C LEU A 63 -1.95 0.91 -10.86
N LYS A 64 -2.41 0.03 -11.76
CA LYS A 64 -1.60 -1.07 -12.31
C LYS A 64 -0.31 -0.55 -12.97
N SER A 65 -0.39 0.52 -13.75
CA SER A 65 0.77 1.15 -14.41
C SER A 65 1.79 1.67 -13.39
N VAL A 66 1.33 2.35 -12.33
CA VAL A 66 2.19 2.87 -11.26
C VAL A 66 2.88 1.72 -10.51
N LEU A 67 2.16 0.65 -10.17
CA LEU A 67 2.71 -0.51 -9.46
C LEU A 67 3.83 -1.18 -10.26
N VAL A 68 3.60 -1.45 -11.56
CA VAL A 68 4.62 -2.06 -12.43
C VAL A 68 5.84 -1.17 -12.57
N ARG A 69 5.65 0.16 -12.70
CA ARG A 69 6.77 1.12 -12.79
C ARG A 69 7.66 1.13 -11.54
N HIS A 70 7.10 0.84 -10.37
CA HIS A 70 7.82 0.74 -9.11
C HIS A 70 8.32 -0.68 -8.80
N GLY A 71 8.19 -1.61 -9.75
CA GLY A 71 8.73 -2.97 -9.62
C GLY A 71 7.85 -3.96 -8.85
N TYR A 72 6.60 -3.61 -8.56
CA TYR A 72 5.67 -4.54 -7.91
C TYR A 72 5.06 -5.52 -8.91
N ALA A 73 5.02 -6.80 -8.54
CA ALA A 73 4.34 -7.83 -9.32
C ALA A 73 2.81 -7.72 -9.16
N LEU A 74 2.08 -7.74 -10.27
CA LEU A 74 0.62 -7.79 -10.26
C LEU A 74 0.16 -9.25 -10.15
N ILE A 75 -0.83 -9.49 -9.30
CA ILE A 75 -1.56 -10.77 -9.29
C ILE A 75 -2.67 -10.66 -10.31
N ASP A 76 -2.57 -11.42 -11.39
CA ASP A 76 -3.59 -11.44 -12.42
C ASP A 76 -4.76 -12.29 -11.92
N SER A 77 -5.90 -11.65 -11.65
CA SER A 77 -7.15 -12.35 -11.38
C SER A 77 -7.67 -12.87 -12.72
N GLN A 78 -7.20 -14.04 -13.15
CA GLN A 78 -7.87 -14.82 -14.18
C GLN A 78 -9.23 -15.24 -13.62
N ASN A 79 -10.27 -14.45 -13.93
CA ASN A 79 -11.68 -14.81 -13.83
C ASN A 79 -12.50 -13.93 -14.77
#